data_AF-A0A1D9GT19-F1
#
_entry.id   AF-A0A1D9GT19-F1
#
_cell.length_a   1.000
_cell.length_b   1.000
_cell.length_c   1.000
_cell.angle_alpha   90.00
_cell.angle_beta   90.00
_cell.angle_gamma   90.00
#
_symmetry.space_group_name_H-M   'P 1'
#
loop_
_entity.id
_entity.type
_entity.pdbx_description
1 polymer ?
#
loop_
_entity_poly.entity_id
_entity_poly.type
_entity_poly.pdbx_seq_one_letter_code
_entity_poly.pdbx_strand_id
1 'polypeptide(L)'
;MVKVEDQSGRPGVKSKDFTETVEGIDADKNGIRDDIQIYIEATYKILPQRAGMLQYTRAAENFMLRAKNLDELKEYWPAYAKSADCLKSLFGDSWVKEAGEIQAQMMNTPPRIEAYIETRRMSKNNIWRLYSGDKPCE
;
A
#
# COMPACT_ATOMS: atom_id res chain seq x y z
N MET A 1 -20.80 -14.72 5.08
CA MET A 1 -19.80 -13.78 5.62
C MET A 1 -18.56 -14.61 5.93
N VAL A 2 -17.43 -14.34 5.26
CA VAL A 2 -16.17 -15.02 5.58
C VAL A 2 -15.71 -14.44 6.91
N LYS A 3 -15.70 -15.26 7.98
CA LYS A 3 -15.20 -14.82 9.28
C LYS A 3 -13.71 -14.49 9.14
N VAL A 4 -13.33 -13.24 9.41
CA VAL A 4 -11.91 -12.87 9.46
C VAL A 4 -11.35 -13.21 10.84
N GLU A 5 -10.33 -14.07 10.86
CA GLU A 5 -9.61 -14.40 12.09
C GLU A 5 -8.62 -13.28 12.42
N ASP A 6 -8.62 -12.82 13.68
CA ASP A 6 -7.57 -11.95 14.19
C ASP A 6 -6.26 -12.76 14.33
N GLN A 7 -5.26 -12.39 13.54
CA GLN A 7 -3.96 -13.04 13.53
C GLN A 7 -2.87 -12.21 14.25
N SER A 8 -3.23 -11.11 14.92
CA SER A 8 -2.28 -10.14 15.50
C SER A 8 -1.33 -10.73 16.55
N GLY A 9 -1.67 -11.88 17.14
CA GLY A 9 -0.86 -12.63 18.10
C GLY A 9 0.06 -13.69 17.50
N ARG A 10 0.02 -13.94 16.18
CA ARG A 10 0.87 -14.96 15.54
C ARG A 10 2.30 -14.45 15.36
N PRO A 11 3.33 -15.31 15.52
CA PRO A 11 4.72 -14.92 15.28
C PRO A 11 4.93 -14.35 13.88
N GLY A 12 5.63 -13.21 13.79
CA GLY A 12 5.93 -12.54 12.52
C GLY A 12 4.81 -11.67 11.96
N VAL A 13 3.60 -11.68 12.53
CA VAL A 13 2.51 -10.80 12.11
C VAL A 13 2.74 -9.38 12.64
N LYS A 14 2.89 -8.44 11.71
CA LYS A 14 3.14 -7.02 12.00
C LYS A 14 1.84 -6.21 12.12
N SER A 15 0.86 -6.53 11.29
CA SER A 15 -0.44 -5.85 11.27
C SER A 15 -1.23 -6.09 12.57
N LYS A 16 -1.99 -5.08 12.96
CA LYS A 16 -2.88 -5.09 14.15
C LYS A 16 -4.34 -4.86 13.80
N ASP A 17 -4.66 -4.69 12.51
CA ASP A 17 -6.02 -4.55 12.01
C ASP A 17 -6.40 -5.74 11.12
N PHE A 18 -7.36 -6.53 11.57
CA PHE A 18 -7.97 -7.65 10.84
C PHE A 18 -9.49 -7.45 10.64
N THR A 19 -9.94 -6.20 10.54
CA THR A 19 -11.34 -5.91 10.26
C THR A 19 -11.76 -6.45 8.89
N GLU A 20 -13.07 -6.72 8.73
CA GLU A 20 -13.61 -7.32 7.50
C GLU A 20 -13.78 -6.32 6.34
N THR A 21 -13.41 -5.06 6.54
CA THR A 21 -13.46 -4.02 5.50
C THR A 21 -12.13 -3.92 4.75
N VAL A 22 -12.21 -3.47 3.50
CA VAL A 22 -11.02 -3.22 2.68
C VAL A 22 -10.22 -2.05 3.24
N GLU A 23 -10.94 -1.01 3.68
CA GLU A 23 -10.40 0.24 4.20
C GLU A 23 -9.71 0.05 5.56
N GLY A 24 -10.24 -0.82 6.41
CA GLY A 24 -9.79 -0.94 7.79
C GLY A 24 -10.07 0.30 8.63
N ILE A 25 -9.31 0.45 9.71
CA ILE A 25 -9.34 1.59 10.62
C ILE A 25 -8.36 2.65 10.09
N ASP A 26 -8.90 3.81 9.70
CA ASP A 26 -8.17 5.03 9.28
C ASP A 26 -8.84 6.20 10.01
N ALA A 27 -8.45 6.42 11.27
CA ALA A 27 -9.18 7.30 12.17
C ALA A 27 -9.02 8.79 11.81
N ASP A 28 -7.85 9.16 11.29
CA ASP A 28 -7.52 10.53 10.89
C ASP A 28 -7.90 10.83 9.43
N LYS A 29 -8.36 9.81 8.68
CA LYS A 29 -8.80 9.88 7.28
C LYS A 29 -7.70 10.34 6.34
N ASN A 30 -6.44 10.01 6.66
CA ASN A 30 -5.32 10.39 5.82
C ASN A 30 -5.10 9.41 4.65
N GLY A 31 -5.92 8.35 4.54
CA GLY A 31 -5.85 7.36 3.47
C GLY A 31 -4.81 6.27 3.70
N ILE A 32 -4.37 6.08 4.94
CA ILE A 32 -3.48 5.00 5.37
C ILE A 32 -4.14 4.34 6.57
N ARG A 33 -4.19 3.01 6.56
CA ARG A 33 -4.68 2.26 7.72
C ARG A 33 -3.79 2.49 8.95
N ASP A 34 -4.39 2.76 10.10
CA ASP A 34 -3.71 3.22 11.32
C ASP A 34 -2.59 2.26 11.76
N ASP A 35 -2.80 0.94 11.68
CA ASP A 35 -1.80 -0.05 12.08
C ASP A 35 -0.55 -0.04 11.18
N ILE A 36 -0.74 0.19 9.88
CA ILE A 36 0.36 0.32 8.92
C ILE A 36 1.12 1.63 9.17
N GLN A 37 0.40 2.74 9.43
CA GLN A 37 1.04 4.00 9.76
C GLN A 37 1.90 3.89 11.02
N ILE A 38 1.36 3.31 12.09
CA ILE A 38 2.09 3.07 13.35
C ILE A 38 3.32 2.20 13.07
N TYR A 39 3.19 1.15 12.27
CA TYR A 39 4.33 0.31 11.88
C TYR A 39 5.40 1.12 11.12
N ILE A 40 5.01 1.98 10.18
CA ILE A 40 5.93 2.81 9.41
C ILE A 40 6.68 3.81 10.31
N GLU A 41 5.96 4.50 11.20
CA GLU A 41 6.56 5.45 12.14
C GLU A 41 7.51 4.76 13.14
N ALA A 42 7.18 3.54 13.55
CA ALA A 42 8.02 2.71 14.40
C ALA A 42 9.26 2.18 13.67
N THR A 43 9.15 1.80 12.40
CA THR A 43 10.22 1.11 11.64
C THR A 43 11.20 2.08 11.01
N TYR A 44 10.71 3.11 10.32
CA TYR A 44 11.56 4.02 9.53
C TYR A 44 11.90 5.27 10.34
N LYS A 45 13.11 5.28 10.93
CA LYS A 45 13.60 6.40 11.75
C LYS A 45 14.19 7.56 10.94
N ILE A 46 14.66 7.26 9.73
CA ILE A 46 15.15 8.25 8.78
C ILE A 46 13.93 8.97 8.16
N LEU A 47 13.85 10.30 8.33
CA LEU A 47 12.67 11.08 7.96
C LEU A 47 12.29 10.95 6.47
N PRO A 48 13.23 11.06 5.50
CA PRO A 48 12.92 10.83 4.10
C PRO A 48 12.34 9.43 3.81
N GLN A 49 12.89 8.39 4.42
CA GLN A 49 12.41 7.02 4.26
C GLN A 49 11.00 6.84 4.81
N ARG A 50 10.72 7.41 6.00
CA ARG A 50 9.37 7.41 6.57
C ARG A 50 8.38 8.13 5.67
N ALA A 51 8.71 9.34 5.22
CA ALA A 51 7.85 10.15 4.38
C ALA A 51 7.55 9.43 3.05
N GLY A 52 8.58 8.88 2.40
CA GLY A 52 8.42 8.08 1.18
C GLY A 52 7.55 6.85 1.39
N MET A 53 7.68 6.17 2.54
CA MET A 53 6.86 5.00 2.83
C MET A 53 5.40 5.36 3.11
N LEU A 54 5.12 6.47 3.80
CA LEU A 54 3.76 6.97 3.96
C LEU A 54 3.14 7.35 2.60
N GLN A 55 3.90 8.05 1.74
CA GLN A 55 3.46 8.41 0.40
C GLN A 55 3.13 7.16 -0.44
N TYR A 56 4.02 6.17 -0.43
CA TYR A 56 3.82 4.90 -1.11
C TYR A 56 2.59 4.16 -0.59
N THR A 57 2.44 4.08 0.72
CA THR A 57 1.33 3.35 1.36
C THR A 57 -0.01 3.92 0.93
N ARG A 58 -0.19 5.24 1.00
CA ARG A 58 -1.42 5.90 0.55
C ARG A 58 -1.72 5.62 -0.93
N ALA A 59 -0.70 5.74 -1.79
CA ALA A 59 -0.87 5.51 -3.23
C ALA A 59 -1.16 4.04 -3.55
N ALA A 60 -0.50 3.11 -2.86
CA ALA A 60 -0.68 1.68 -3.01
C ALA A 60 -2.06 1.22 -2.53
N GLU A 61 -2.59 1.73 -1.41
CA GLU A 61 -3.96 1.39 -0.99
C GLU A 61 -4.99 1.82 -2.03
N ASN A 62 -4.88 3.02 -2.57
CA ASN A 62 -5.77 3.51 -3.62
C ASN A 62 -5.71 2.64 -4.87
N PHE A 63 -4.50 2.44 -5.41
CA PHE A 63 -4.32 1.70 -6.67
C PHE A 63 -4.56 0.20 -6.53
N MET A 64 -4.10 -0.43 -5.45
CA MET A 64 -4.13 -1.88 -5.28
C MET A 64 -5.43 -2.39 -4.67
N LEU A 65 -6.14 -1.59 -3.86
CA LEU A 65 -7.30 -2.08 -3.10
C LEU A 65 -8.59 -1.30 -3.37
N ARG A 66 -8.52 0.02 -3.56
CA ARG A 66 -9.73 0.86 -3.51
C ARG A 66 -10.34 1.15 -4.88
N ALA A 67 -9.55 1.16 -5.96
CA ALA A 67 -10.06 1.40 -7.31
C ALA A 67 -11.22 0.45 -7.68
N LYS A 68 -12.31 1.01 -8.22
CA LYS A 68 -13.55 0.28 -8.56
C LYS A 68 -13.73 0.04 -10.05
N ASN A 69 -12.94 0.72 -10.88
CA ASN A 69 -12.98 0.62 -12.33
C ASN A 69 -11.60 0.98 -12.93
N LEU A 70 -11.47 0.79 -14.25
CA LEU A 70 -10.22 1.07 -14.96
C LEU A 70 -9.85 2.56 -14.97
N ASP A 71 -10.83 3.46 -14.96
CA ASP A 71 -10.55 4.90 -15.00
C ASP A 71 -9.96 5.38 -13.68
N GLU A 72 -10.47 4.90 -12.54
CA GLU A 72 -9.86 5.11 -11.23
C GLU A 72 -8.44 4.52 -11.15
N LEU A 73 -8.21 3.33 -11.72
CA LEU A 73 -6.84 2.78 -11.77
C LEU A 73 -5.89 3.69 -12.55
N LYS A 74 -6.33 4.25 -13.68
CA LYS A 74 -5.53 5.20 -14.47
C LYS A 74 -5.31 6.51 -13.73
N GLU A 75 -6.28 6.96 -12.95
CA GLU A 75 -6.18 8.14 -12.09
C GLU A 75 -5.17 7.93 -10.95
N TYR A 76 -5.19 6.77 -10.30
CA TYR A 76 -4.31 6.47 -9.15
C TYR A 76 -2.90 6.06 -9.55
N TRP A 77 -2.73 5.54 -10.77
CA TRP A 77 -1.44 5.02 -11.24
C TRP A 77 -0.27 6.02 -11.17
N PRO A 78 -0.39 7.29 -11.59
CA PRO A 78 0.72 8.24 -11.50
C PRO A 78 1.29 8.41 -10.09
N ALA A 79 0.42 8.47 -9.07
CA ALA A 79 0.85 8.57 -7.68
C ALA A 79 1.54 7.28 -7.21
N TYR A 80 1.03 6.12 -7.60
CA TYR A 80 1.65 4.83 -7.30
C TYR A 80 3.03 4.69 -7.98
N ALA A 81 3.13 5.00 -9.27
CA ALA A 81 4.38 4.91 -10.02
C ALA A 81 5.46 5.87 -9.47
N LYS A 82 5.06 7.12 -9.17
CA LYS A 82 5.96 8.13 -8.59
C LYS A 82 6.46 7.72 -7.20
N SER A 83 5.57 7.25 -6.33
CA SER A 83 5.97 6.81 -4.99
C SER A 83 6.83 5.55 -5.00
N ALA A 84 6.59 4.62 -5.92
CA ALA A 84 7.48 3.46 -6.11
C ALA A 84 8.89 3.88 -6.54
N ASP A 85 9.01 4.86 -7.44
CA ASP A 85 10.31 5.40 -7.85
C ASP A 85 10.99 6.17 -6.69
N CYS A 86 10.20 6.85 -5.85
CA CYS A 86 10.72 7.49 -4.64
C CYS A 86 11.33 6.45 -3.70
N LEU A 87 10.61 5.34 -3.44
CA LEU A 87 11.14 4.26 -2.62
C LEU A 87 12.43 3.68 -3.22
N LYS A 88 12.48 3.48 -4.54
CA LYS A 88 13.70 3.03 -5.22
C LYS A 88 14.87 3.98 -4.97
N SER A 89 14.66 5.30 -5.02
CA SER A 89 15.71 6.27 -4.73
C SER A 89 16.17 6.26 -3.26
N LEU A 90 15.26 5.99 -2.32
CA LEU A 90 15.52 6.04 -0.87
C LEU A 90 16.11 4.75 -0.28
N PHE A 91 15.77 3.61 -0.87
CA PHE A 91 16.11 2.27 -0.36
C PHE A 91 17.04 1.47 -1.30
N GLY A 92 17.33 1.98 -2.50
CA GLY A 92 18.14 1.28 -3.49
C GLY A 92 17.55 -0.09 -3.81
N ASP A 93 18.39 -1.11 -3.93
CA ASP A 93 17.98 -2.48 -4.27
C ASP A 93 17.01 -3.11 -3.26
N SER A 94 16.93 -2.58 -2.03
CA SER A 94 16.03 -3.09 -1.00
C SER A 94 14.59 -2.60 -1.15
N TRP A 95 14.30 -1.66 -2.06
CA TRP A 95 12.98 -1.01 -2.13
C TRP A 95 11.82 -2.01 -2.32
N VAL A 96 12.01 -3.07 -3.13
CA VAL A 96 10.97 -4.09 -3.36
C VAL A 96 10.66 -4.83 -2.06
N LYS A 97 11.68 -5.14 -1.27
CA LYS A 97 11.52 -5.81 0.02
C LYS A 97 10.74 -4.92 0.99
N GLU A 98 11.14 -3.66 1.12
CA GLU A 98 10.48 -2.71 2.04
C GLU A 98 9.02 -2.44 1.64
N ALA A 99 8.74 -2.28 0.34
CA ALA A 99 7.39 -2.15 -0.18
C ALA A 99 6.56 -3.44 0.06
N GLY A 100 7.18 -4.60 -0.12
CA GLY A 100 6.55 -5.92 0.10
C GLY A 100 6.07 -6.12 1.55
N GLU A 101 6.81 -5.61 2.52
CA GLU A 101 6.42 -5.66 3.95
C GLU A 101 5.16 -4.84 4.24
N ILE A 102 4.98 -3.71 3.55
CA ILE A 102 3.76 -2.92 3.64
C ILE A 102 2.61 -3.61 2.90
N GLN A 103 2.85 -4.09 1.69
CA GLN A 103 1.86 -4.81 0.89
C GLN A 103 1.32 -6.06 1.61
N ALA A 104 2.17 -6.81 2.31
CA ALA A 104 1.76 -7.96 3.12
C ALA A 104 0.78 -7.55 4.24
N GLN A 105 0.99 -6.38 4.85
CA GLN A 105 0.07 -5.84 5.85
C GLN A 105 -1.21 -5.29 5.21
N MET A 106 -1.15 -4.73 3.99
CA MET A 106 -2.33 -4.25 3.25
C MET A 106 -3.28 -5.39 2.88
N MET A 107 -2.76 -6.56 2.52
CA MET A 107 -3.54 -7.70 2.01
C MET A 107 -3.74 -8.82 3.07
N ASN A 108 -3.76 -8.48 4.35
CA ASN A 108 -3.76 -9.44 5.46
C ASN A 108 -5.12 -10.07 5.81
N THR A 109 -6.18 -9.77 5.05
CA THR A 109 -7.52 -10.35 5.24
C THR A 109 -8.11 -10.81 3.90
N PRO A 110 -9.04 -11.79 3.90
CA PRO A 110 -9.69 -12.24 2.67
C PRO A 110 -10.35 -11.11 1.85
N PRO A 111 -11.14 -10.18 2.44
CA PRO A 111 -11.71 -9.06 1.69
C PRO A 111 -10.65 -8.17 1.00
N ARG A 112 -9.49 -7.96 1.64
CA ARG A 112 -8.39 -7.15 1.08
C ARG A 112 -7.68 -7.89 -0.06
N ILE A 113 -7.51 -9.21 0.04
CA ILE A 113 -6.98 -10.04 -1.06
C ILE A 113 -7.96 -10.06 -2.24
N GLU A 114 -9.25 -10.19 -2.01
CA GLU A 114 -10.27 -10.15 -3.06
C GLU A 114 -10.27 -8.80 -3.79
N ALA A 115 -10.20 -7.70 -3.06
CA ALA A 115 -10.06 -6.36 -3.63
C ALA A 115 -8.80 -6.23 -4.49
N TYR A 116 -7.67 -6.75 -4.00
CA TYR A 116 -6.42 -6.81 -4.77
C TYR A 116 -6.54 -7.61 -6.07
N ILE A 117 -7.19 -8.79 -6.02
CA ILE A 117 -7.40 -9.62 -7.20
C ILE A 117 -8.26 -8.88 -8.23
N GLU A 118 -9.28 -8.16 -7.78
CA GLU A 118 -10.16 -7.41 -8.67
C GLU A 118 -9.44 -6.24 -9.34
N THR A 119 -8.64 -5.44 -8.61
CA THR A 119 -7.82 -4.38 -9.23
C THR A 119 -6.83 -4.95 -10.23
N ARG A 120 -6.22 -6.10 -9.94
CA ARG A 120 -5.35 -6.81 -10.88
C ARG A 120 -6.10 -7.26 -12.12
N ARG A 121 -7.33 -7.79 -11.98
CA ARG A 121 -8.18 -8.18 -13.10
C ARG A 121 -8.50 -7.00 -14.00
N MET A 122 -8.90 -5.87 -13.41
CA MET A 122 -9.19 -4.63 -14.14
C MET A 122 -7.95 -4.08 -14.86
N SER A 123 -6.78 -4.22 -14.26
CA SER A 123 -5.53 -3.71 -14.83
C SER A 123 -4.99 -4.50 -16.03
N LYS A 124 -5.56 -5.68 -16.33
CA LYS A 124 -5.10 -6.55 -17.43
C LYS A 124 -5.15 -5.81 -18.76
N ASN A 125 -4.23 -6.14 -19.66
CA ASN A 125 -4.14 -5.61 -21.03
C ASN A 125 -3.97 -4.08 -21.13
N ASN A 126 -3.54 -3.42 -20.07
CA ASN A 126 -3.22 -1.99 -20.08
C ASN A 126 -1.70 -1.75 -20.02
N ILE A 127 -1.26 -0.65 -20.63
CA ILE A 127 0.13 -0.18 -20.53
C ILE A 127 0.22 0.84 -19.41
N TRP A 128 1.05 0.53 -18.42
CA TRP A 128 1.26 1.34 -17.23
C TRP A 128 2.61 2.06 -17.33
N ARG A 129 2.59 3.39 -17.53
CA ARG A 129 3.82 4.17 -17.73
C ARG A 129 4.54 4.37 -16.41
N LEU A 130 5.81 4.00 -16.35
CA LEU A 130 6.65 4.32 -15.20
C LEU A 130 6.79 5.84 -15.03
N TYR A 131 7.07 6.28 -13.80
CA TYR A 131 7.42 7.66 -13.53
C TYR A 131 8.73 8.02 -14.26
N SER A 132 8.80 9.23 -14.80
CA SER A 132 9.92 9.69 -15.63
C SER A 132 10.40 11.10 -15.29
N GLY A 133 10.04 11.62 -14.11
CA GLY A 133 10.50 12.93 -13.65
C GLY A 133 11.73 12.82 -12.75
N ASP A 134 12.36 13.96 -12.45
CA ASP A 134 13.62 13.99 -11.69
C ASP A 134 13.43 14.03 -10.17
N LYS A 135 12.17 14.18 -9.72
CA LYS A 135 11.82 14.45 -8.32
C LYS A 135 10.74 13.47 -7.84
N PRO A 136 11.07 12.19 -7.67
CA PRO A 136 10.08 11.17 -7.35
C PRO A 136 9.51 11.33 -5.93
N CYS A 137 10.26 11.93 -5.00
CA CYS A 137 9.85 12.11 -3.59
C CYS A 137 9.22 13.47 -3.25
N GLU A 138 9.13 14.40 -4.22
CA GLU A 138 8.50 15.71 -4.01
C GLU A 138 7.01 15.72 -4.34
#